data_AF-A0A484GGI6-F1
#
_entry.id   AF-A0A484GGI6-F1
#
_cell.length_a   1.000
_cell.length_b   1.000
_cell.length_c   1.000
_cell.angle_alpha   90.00
_cell.angle_beta   90.00
_cell.angle_gamma   90.00
#
_symmetry.space_group_name_H-M   'P 1'
#
loop_
_entity.id
_entity.type
_entity.pdbx_description
1 polymer ?
#
loop_
_entity_poly.entity_id
_entity_poly.type
_entity_poly.pdbx_seq_one_letter_code
_entity_poly.pdbx_strand_id
1 'polypeptide(L)'
;KIDFAWCEVMAVTMNRVWRKLCPKFVHDFHGFEKVDEEPKEVFNNLVTLSEKLELDLQEGNFIELLAVQHEELTNEDLMELEAQRKDEERQEEEEVTEEPKIFMTQEIARGFSLSEEALL
;
A
#
# COMPACT_ATOMS: atom_id res chain seq x y z
N LYS A 1 -11.91 -4.81 -2.21
CA LYS A 1 -12.86 -4.16 -1.27
C LYS A 1 -12.06 -3.46 -0.18
N ILE A 2 -12.12 -2.13 -0.15
CA ILE A 2 -11.37 -1.27 0.77
C ILE A 2 -11.59 -1.65 2.25
N ASP A 3 -12.77 -2.14 2.61
CA ASP A 3 -13.09 -2.58 3.98
C ASP A 3 -12.15 -3.65 4.52
N PHE A 4 -11.67 -4.57 3.66
CA PHE A 4 -10.76 -5.63 4.08
C PHE A 4 -9.35 -5.09 4.35
N ALA A 5 -8.90 -4.12 3.54
CA ALA A 5 -7.61 -3.46 3.72
C ALA A 5 -7.56 -2.64 5.02
N TRP A 6 -8.68 -2.04 5.45
CA TRP A 6 -8.74 -1.33 6.72
C TRP A 6 -8.68 -2.24 7.95
N CYS A 7 -9.08 -3.51 7.83
CA CYS A 7 -8.94 -4.49 8.93
C CYS A 7 -7.47 -4.80 9.25
N GLU A 8 -6.57 -4.67 8.27
CA GLU A 8 -5.13 -4.86 8.48
C GLU A 8 -4.46 -3.66 9.15
N VAL A 9 -5.09 -2.48 9.09
CA VAL A 9 -4.59 -1.29 9.75
C VAL A 9 -4.88 -1.37 11.24
N MET A 10 -3.82 -1.58 12.03
CA MET A 10 -3.92 -1.56 13.48
C MET A 10 -4.53 -0.23 13.97
N ALA A 11 -5.39 -0.30 14.98
CA ALA A 11 -6.01 0.88 15.61
C ALA A 11 -4.96 1.91 16.07
N VAL A 12 -3.77 1.44 16.44
CA VAL A 12 -2.60 2.24 16.80
C VAL A 12 -2.10 3.10 15.63
N THR A 13 -2.04 2.54 14.42
CA THR A 13 -1.67 3.25 13.19
C THR A 13 -2.73 4.28 12.80
N MET A 14 -4.00 3.90 12.91
CA MET A 14 -5.14 4.77 12.65
C MET A 14 -5.14 5.99 13.59
N ASN A 15 -4.97 5.77 14.89
CA ASN A 15 -4.91 6.82 15.90
C ASN A 15 -3.73 7.80 15.69
N ARG A 16 -2.62 7.35 15.10
CA ARG A 16 -1.50 8.24 14.73
C ARG A 16 -1.90 9.25 13.66
N VAL A 17 -2.56 8.78 12.61
CA VAL A 17 -3.03 9.61 11.50
C VAL A 17 -4.07 10.61 12.02
N TRP A 18 -5.04 10.13 12.80
CA TRP A 18 -6.06 11.00 13.39
C TRP A 18 -5.48 12.02 14.37
N ARG A 19 -4.44 11.70 15.13
CA ARG A 19 -3.78 12.66 16.02
C ARG A 19 -3.14 13.81 15.22
N LYS A 20 -2.56 13.54 14.04
CA LYS A 20 -1.98 14.58 13.17
C LYS A 20 -3.06 15.44 12.52
N LEU A 21 -4.07 14.81 11.93
CA LEU A 21 -5.12 15.51 11.18
C LEU A 21 -6.13 16.23 12.08
N CYS A 22 -6.49 15.61 13.20
CA CYS A 22 -7.45 16.20 14.14
C CYS A 22 -7.22 15.72 15.59
N PRO A 23 -6.32 16.39 16.33
CA PRO A 23 -5.91 15.99 17.69
C PRO A 23 -7.06 15.83 18.69
N LYS A 24 -8.19 16.51 18.46
CA LYS A 24 -9.37 16.49 19.34
C LYS A 24 -10.06 15.12 19.40
N PHE A 25 -9.84 14.24 18.43
CA PHE A 25 -10.46 12.91 18.38
C PHE A 25 -9.58 11.80 18.95
N VAL A 26 -8.34 12.11 19.36
CA VAL A 26 -7.41 11.14 19.93
C VAL A 26 -6.98 11.62 21.31
N HIS A 27 -7.53 11.01 22.36
CA HIS A 27 -7.16 11.30 23.75
C HIS A 27 -6.20 10.23 24.27
N ASP A 28 -5.16 10.65 24.99
CA ASP A 28 -4.24 9.78 25.75
C ASP A 28 -3.51 8.68 24.95
N PHE A 29 -3.29 8.89 23.65
CA PHE A 29 -2.52 7.95 22.83
C PHE A 29 -1.01 8.05 23.10
N HIS A 30 -0.49 7.10 23.89
CA HIS A 30 0.93 6.91 24.21
C HIS A 30 1.63 5.83 23.34
N GLY A 31 0.99 5.37 22.28
CA GLY A 31 1.34 4.10 21.60
C GLY A 31 2.63 4.07 20.78
N PHE A 32 3.36 5.18 20.69
CA PHE A 32 4.74 5.18 20.22
C PHE A 32 5.49 6.24 21.01
N GLU A 33 6.14 5.80 22.09
CA GLU A 33 7.28 6.51 22.63
C GLU A 33 8.18 6.84 21.44
N LYS A 34 8.57 8.11 21.32
CA LYS A 34 9.48 8.49 20.26
C LYS A 34 10.69 7.59 20.41
N VAL A 35 10.93 6.73 19.42
CA VAL A 35 12.27 6.18 19.25
C VAL A 35 13.07 7.39 18.78
N ASP A 36 13.45 8.25 19.72
CA ASP A 36 14.16 9.52 19.49
C ASP A 36 15.58 9.25 18.94
N GLU A 37 15.97 7.98 18.83
CA GLU A 37 17.07 7.51 18.01
C GLU A 37 16.49 6.63 16.90
N GLU A 38 16.43 7.13 15.67
CA GLU A 38 16.37 6.21 14.53
C GLU A 38 17.48 5.16 14.75
N PRO A 39 17.16 3.87 14.89
CA PRO A 39 18.16 2.94 15.38
C PRO A 39 19.25 2.90 14.31
N LYS A 40 20.46 3.31 14.67
CA LYS A 40 21.64 3.25 13.80
C LYS A 40 21.79 1.88 13.13
N GLU A 41 21.29 0.84 13.79
CA GLU A 41 21.14 -0.52 13.28
C GLU A 41 20.29 -0.64 12.00
N VAL A 42 19.18 0.10 11.90
CA VAL A 42 18.32 0.14 10.71
C VAL A 42 19.07 0.73 9.53
N PHE A 43 19.76 1.86 9.71
CA PHE A 43 20.56 2.46 8.63
C PHE A 43 21.72 1.55 8.20
N ASN A 44 22.40 0.90 9.16
CA ASN A 44 23.44 -0.07 8.85
C ASN A 44 22.89 -1.26 8.03
N ASN A 45 21.70 -1.77 8.39
CA ASN A 45 21.04 -2.84 7.64
C ASN A 45 20.68 -2.40 6.22
N LEU A 46 20.20 -1.15 6.04
CA LEU A 46 19.87 -0.59 4.73
C LEU A 46 21.12 -0.42 3.85
N VAL A 47 22.22 0.11 4.40
CA VAL A 47 23.51 0.20 3.70
C VAL A 47 24.02 -1.19 3.30
N THR A 48 23.89 -2.17 4.21
CA THR A 48 24.28 -3.56 3.91
C THR A 48 23.41 -4.17 2.79
N LEU A 49 22.13 -3.82 2.74
CA LEU A 49 21.23 -4.26 1.67
C LEU A 49 21.54 -3.56 0.34
N SER A 50 21.89 -2.27 0.35
CA SER A 50 22.28 -1.56 -0.88
C SER A 50 23.57 -2.14 -1.46
N GLU A 51 24.56 -2.45 -0.62
CA GLU A 51 25.77 -3.14 -1.06
C GLU A 51 25.47 -4.49 -1.71
N LYS A 52 24.56 -5.29 -1.14
CA LYS A 52 24.11 -6.57 -1.73
C LYS A 52 23.37 -6.42 -3.04
N LEU A 53 22.71 -5.28 -3.24
CA LEU A 53 22.00 -4.93 -4.47
C LEU A 53 22.90 -4.17 -5.46
N GLU A 54 24.20 -4.03 -5.17
CA GLU A 54 25.16 -3.27 -5.97
C GLU A 54 24.75 -1.80 -6.18
N LEU A 55 24.04 -1.24 -5.19
CA LEU A 55 23.64 0.16 -5.13
C LEU A 55 24.62 0.94 -4.25
N ASP A 56 25.20 2.02 -4.79
CA ASP A 56 26.08 2.94 -4.05
C ASP A 56 25.25 3.93 -3.23
N LEU A 57 24.66 3.43 -2.14
CA LEU A 57 23.86 4.21 -1.20
C LEU A 57 24.52 4.21 0.18
N GLN A 58 24.62 5.40 0.76
CA GLN A 58 25.15 5.65 2.10
C GLN A 58 24.03 6.04 3.05
N GLU A 59 24.31 6.03 4.36
CA GLU A 59 23.37 6.44 5.41
C GLU A 59 22.69 7.79 5.09
N GLY A 60 23.46 8.77 4.59
CA GLY A 60 22.94 10.08 4.19
C GLY A 60 21.87 10.03 3.10
N ASN A 61 21.95 9.09 2.16
CA ASN A 61 20.95 8.92 1.10
C ASN A 61 19.60 8.44 1.66
N PHE A 62 19.63 7.56 2.67
CA PHE A 62 18.43 7.09 3.33
C PHE A 62 17.83 8.18 4.24
N ILE A 63 18.67 8.96 4.92
CA ILE A 63 18.22 10.12 5.71
C ILE A 63 17.51 11.13 4.81
N GLU A 64 18.09 11.47 3.65
CA GLU A 64 17.47 12.38 2.69
C GLU A 64 16.13 11.83 2.17
N LEU A 65 16.07 10.55 1.81
CA LEU A 65 14.84 9.89 1.38
C LEU A 65 13.74 9.92 2.45
N LEU A 66 14.09 9.67 3.72
CA LEU A 66 13.15 9.73 4.84
C LEU A 66 12.74 11.17 5.16
N ALA A 67 13.63 12.13 4.99
CA ALA A 67 13.35 13.56 5.19
C ALA A 67 12.34 14.10 4.16
N VAL A 68 12.39 13.65 2.91
CA VAL A 68 11.38 13.99 1.88
C VAL A 68 9.99 13.50 2.30
N GLN A 69 9.91 12.38 3.03
CA GLN A 69 8.63 11.85 3.53
C GLN A 69 8.00 12.71 4.66
N HIS A 70 8.75 13.68 5.19
CA HIS A 70 8.29 14.61 6.22
C HIS A 70 7.72 15.92 5.66
N GLU A 71 7.78 16.15 4.34
CA GLU A 71 7.12 17.28 3.73
C GLU A 71 5.60 17.12 3.87
N GLU A 72 4.96 18.09 4.51
CA GLU A 72 3.52 18.07 4.74
C GLU A 72 2.83 18.31 3.40
N LEU A 73 1.96 17.37 2.99
CA LEU A 73 1.17 17.52 1.77
C LEU A 73 0.47 18.88 1.77
N THR A 74 0.69 19.65 0.71
CA THR A 74 0.01 20.92 0.53
C THR A 74 -1.43 20.68 0.10
N ASN A 75 -2.27 21.72 0.20
CA ASN A 75 -3.63 21.64 -0.31
C ASN A 75 -3.69 21.35 -1.82
N GLU A 76 -2.67 21.78 -2.58
CA GLU A 76 -2.57 21.49 -4.01
C GLU A 76 -2.32 19.99 -4.23
N ASP A 77 -1.38 19.41 -3.51
CA ASP A 77 -1.07 17.97 -3.59
C ASP A 77 -2.29 17.11 -3.21
N LEU A 78 -3.09 17.57 -2.23
CA LEU A 78 -4.35 16.91 -1.86
C LEU A 78 -5.41 16.97 -2.97
N MET A 79 -5.49 18.09 -3.68
CA MET A 79 -6.41 18.23 -4.82
C MET A 79 -5.98 17.36 -6.00
N GLU A 80 -4.68 17.25 -6.25
CA GLU A 80 -4.12 16.38 -7.30
C GLU A 80 -4.38 14.90 -6.99
N LEU A 81 -4.18 14.47 -5.75
CA LEU A 81 -4.49 13.09 -5.32
C LEU A 81 -5.98 12.75 -5.47
N GLU A 82 -6.87 13.69 -5.15
CA GLU A 82 -8.30 13.49 -5.33
C GLU A 82 -8.70 13.45 -6.81
N ALA A 83 -8.00 14.19 -7.68
CA ALA A 83 -8.19 14.09 -9.12
C ALA A 83 -7.75 12.72 -9.67
N GLN A 84 -6.57 12.24 -9.25
CA GLN A 84 -6.07 10.91 -9.62
C GLN A 84 -7.02 9.79 -9.21
N ARG A 85 -7.51 9.82 -7.95
CA ARG A 85 -8.52 8.86 -7.46
C ARG A 85 -9.74 8.79 -8.39
N LYS A 86 -10.28 9.95 -8.79
CA LYS A 86 -11.48 10.01 -9.65
C LYS A 86 -11.23 9.46 -11.05
N ASP A 87 -10.01 9.62 -11.57
CA ASP A 87 -9.63 9.06 -12.86
C ASP A 87 -9.43 7.54 -12.78
N GLU A 88 -8.86 7.03 -11.70
CA GLU A 88 -8.76 5.58 -11.43
C GLU A 88 -10.14 4.94 -11.28
N GLU A 89 -11.04 5.53 -10.47
CA GLU A 89 -12.42 5.05 -10.30
C GLU A 89 -13.17 5.02 -11.65
N ARG A 90 -12.94 6.01 -12.52
CA ARG A 90 -13.52 6.02 -13.88
C ARG A 90 -12.98 4.90 -14.75
N GLN A 91 -11.67 4.63 -14.69
CA GLN A 91 -11.04 3.55 -15.46
C GLN A 91 -11.52 2.17 -15.00
N GLU A 92 -11.69 1.97 -13.69
CA GLU A 92 -12.28 0.73 -13.14
C GLU A 92 -13.73 0.55 -13.59
N GLU A 93 -14.54 1.61 -13.63
CA GLU A 93 -15.90 1.55 -14.17
C GLU A 93 -15.92 1.20 -15.67
N GLU A 94 -14.94 1.67 -16.44
CA GLU A 94 -14.81 1.40 -17.88
C GLU A 94 -14.35 -0.05 -18.15
N GLU A 95 -13.43 -0.60 -17.35
CA GLU A 95 -13.03 -2.03 -17.41
C GLU A 95 -14.18 -2.99 -17.09
N VAL A 96 -15.11 -2.61 -16.20
CA VAL A 96 -16.28 -3.42 -15.85
C VAL A 96 -17.33 -3.45 -16.97
N THR A 97 -17.22 -2.59 -17.99
CA THR A 97 -18.14 -2.60 -19.15
C THR A 97 -17.79 -3.62 -20.23
N GLU A 98 -16.66 -4.32 -20.16
CA GLU A 98 -16.51 -5.54 -20.96
C GLU A 98 -17.49 -6.59 -20.40
N GLU A 99 -18.47 -6.97 -21.24
CA GLU A 99 -19.45 -8.02 -20.92
C GLU A 99 -18.77 -9.15 -20.14
N PRO A 100 -19.22 -9.48 -18.91
CA PRO A 100 -18.62 -10.56 -18.15
C PRO A 100 -18.57 -11.79 -19.05
N LYS A 101 -17.38 -12.29 -19.37
CA LYS A 101 -17.25 -13.57 -20.08
C LYS A 101 -17.77 -14.64 -19.14
N ILE A 102 -19.09 -14.90 -19.23
CA ILE A 102 -19.77 -15.96 -18.51
C ILE A 102 -19.27 -17.27 -19.12
N PHE A 103 -18.10 -17.72 -18.66
CA PHE A 103 -17.62 -19.06 -18.97
C PHE A 103 -18.62 -20.01 -18.34
N MET A 104 -19.49 -20.60 -19.17
CA MET A 104 -20.52 -21.50 -18.70
C MET A 104 -19.82 -22.70 -18.03
N THR A 105 -20.19 -23.00 -16.79
CA THR A 105 -19.67 -24.14 -16.02
C THR A 105 -19.73 -25.45 -16.81
N GLN A 106 -20.69 -25.55 -17.73
CA GLN A 106 -20.86 -26.68 -18.64
C GLN A 106 -19.66 -26.86 -19.61
N GLU A 107 -19.09 -25.78 -20.14
CA GLU A 107 -17.95 -25.86 -21.06
C GLU A 107 -16.68 -26.28 -20.33
N ILE A 108 -16.50 -25.78 -19.09
CA ILE A 108 -15.42 -26.18 -18.19
C ILE A 108 -15.55 -27.66 -17.83
N ALA A 109 -16.75 -28.11 -17.42
CA ALA A 109 -17.00 -29.51 -17.10
C ALA A 109 -16.71 -30.43 -18.29
N ARG A 110 -17.10 -30.00 -19.50
CA ARG A 110 -16.83 -30.75 -20.74
C ARG A 110 -15.33 -30.84 -21.04
N GLY A 111 -14.58 -29.75 -20.83
CA GLY A 111 -13.12 -29.73 -20.98
C GLY A 111 -12.42 -30.70 -20.04
N PHE A 112 -12.86 -30.76 -18.77
CA PHE A 112 -12.31 -31.71 -17.80
C PHE A 112 -12.62 -33.16 -18.16
N SER A 113 -13.85 -33.47 -18.59
CA SER A 113 -14.19 -34.84 -19.03
C SER A 113 -13.34 -35.30 -20.23
N LEU A 114 -13.11 -34.41 -21.20
CA LEU A 114 -12.25 -34.70 -22.35
C LEU A 114 -10.79 -34.96 -21.94
N SER A 115 -10.29 -34.26 -20.93
CA SER A 115 -8.92 -34.47 -20.41
C SER A 115 -8.77 -35.80 -19.68
N GLU A 116 -9.81 -36.24 -18.96
CA GLU A 116 -9.82 -37.49 -18.21
C GLU A 116 -9.98 -38.70 -19.15
N GLU A 117 -10.78 -38.57 -20.21
CA GLU A 117 -10.91 -39.57 -21.27
C GLU A 117 -9.61 -39.74 -22.07
N ALA A 118 -8.81 -38.68 -22.24
CA ALA A 118 -7.52 -38.74 -22.92
C ALA A 118 -6.38 -39.34 -22.07
N LEU A 119 -6.61 -39.57 -20.77
CA LEU A 119 -5.65 -40.16 -19.82
C LEU A 119 -5.90 -41.65 -19.54
N LEU A 120 -6.94 -42.24 -20.14
CA LEU A 120 -7.22 -43.68 -20.18
C LEU A 120 -6.68 -44.31 -21.47
#